data_AF-A0A5C8YZV9-F1
#
_entry.id   AF-A0A5C8YZV9-F1
#
_cell.length_a   1.000
_cell.length_b   1.000
_cell.length_c   1.000
_cell.angle_alpha   90.00
_cell.angle_beta   90.00
_cell.angle_gamma   90.00
#
_symmetry.space_group_name_H-M   'P 1'
#
loop_
_entity.id
_entity.type
_entity.pdbx_description
1 polymer ?
#
loop_
_entity_poly.entity_id
_entity_poly.type
_entity_poly.pdbx_seq_one_letter_code
_entity_poly.pdbx_strand_id
1 'polypeptide(L)'
;MEKSVKDSKLKALQNFRDVLSTHNIKTKEELISIADENAEIHLILVEHFKNNCWGHTELKTYDGYYCLNDYPKIGTYTFLYQERGSIRLEKKDFSSYFACLVYGIYF
;
A
#
# COMPACT_ATOMS: atom_id res chain seq x y z
N MET A 1 -1.70 25.64 1.39
CA MET A 1 -1.02 24.33 1.23
C MET A 1 -1.87 23.16 1.74
N GLU A 2 -2.53 23.28 2.90
CA GLU A 2 -3.37 22.22 3.48
C GLU A 2 -4.57 21.77 2.63
N LYS A 3 -5.18 22.69 1.86
CA LYS A 3 -6.31 22.38 0.97
C LYS A 3 -5.93 21.37 -0.12
N SER A 4 -4.76 21.57 -0.74
CA SER A 4 -4.24 20.70 -1.81
C SER A 4 -3.91 19.28 -1.35
N VAL A 5 -3.44 19.10 -0.11
CA VAL A 5 -3.15 17.76 0.45
C VAL A 5 -4.44 16.99 0.75
N LYS A 6 -5.47 17.67 1.27
CA LYS A 6 -6.78 17.05 1.53
C LYS A 6 -7.44 16.58 0.23
N ASP A 7 -7.33 17.37 -0.84
CA ASP A 7 -7.92 17.05 -2.14
C ASP A 7 -7.25 15.80 -2.77
N SER A 8 -5.92 15.65 -2.63
CA SER A 8 -5.20 14.46 -3.11
C SER A 8 -5.56 13.19 -2.33
N LYS A 9 -5.67 13.26 -1.01
CA LYS A 9 -6.10 12.11 -0.19
C LYS A 9 -7.51 11.64 -0.55
N LEU A 10 -8.45 12.58 -0.70
CA LEU A 10 -9.83 12.28 -1.06
C LEU A 10 -9.91 11.63 -2.45
N LYS A 11 -9.17 12.15 -3.43
CA LYS A 11 -9.10 11.58 -4.77
C LYS A 11 -8.54 10.15 -4.76
N ALA A 12 -7.45 9.91 -4.04
CA ALA A 12 -6.86 8.57 -3.92
C ALA A 12 -7.82 7.57 -3.25
N LEU A 13 -8.62 8.02 -2.28
CA LEU A 13 -9.67 7.20 -1.66
C LEU A 13 -10.81 6.90 -2.63
N GLN A 14 -11.26 7.89 -3.42
CA GLN A 14 -12.30 7.70 -4.43
C GLN A 14 -11.86 6.72 -5.53
N ASN A 15 -10.68 6.92 -6.12
CA ASN A 15 -10.13 6.02 -7.14
C ASN A 15 -10.06 4.57 -6.63
N PHE A 16 -9.62 4.38 -5.38
CA PHE A 16 -9.57 3.04 -4.78
C PHE A 16 -10.96 2.42 -4.63
N ARG A 17 -11.96 3.18 -4.16
CA ARG A 17 -13.36 2.70 -4.07
C ARG A 17 -13.95 2.38 -5.44
N ASP A 18 -13.61 3.16 -6.46
CA ASP A 18 -14.05 2.93 -7.83
C ASP A 18 -13.46 1.63 -8.38
N VAL A 19 -12.19 1.33 -8.09
CA VAL A 19 -11.57 0.02 -8.41
C VAL A 19 -12.33 -1.12 -7.75
N LEU A 20 -12.57 -1.03 -6.43
CA LEU A 20 -13.26 -2.07 -5.67
C LEU A 20 -14.67 -2.33 -6.22
N SER A 21 -15.43 -1.28 -6.51
CA SER A 21 -16.81 -1.39 -6.99
C SER A 21 -16.90 -1.85 -8.45
N THR A 22 -16.09 -1.29 -9.34
CA THR A 22 -16.07 -1.63 -10.78
C THR A 22 -15.75 -3.10 -11.02
N HIS A 23 -14.84 -3.65 -10.22
CA HIS A 23 -14.41 -5.04 -10.34
C HIS A 23 -15.08 -5.97 -9.33
N ASN A 24 -16.02 -5.46 -8.52
CA ASN A 24 -16.72 -6.21 -7.47
C ASN A 24 -15.76 -6.99 -6.54
N ILE A 25 -14.66 -6.34 -6.14
CA ILE A 25 -13.62 -6.92 -5.29
C ILE A 25 -14.11 -6.96 -3.84
N LYS A 26 -14.04 -8.14 -3.23
CA LYS A 26 -14.50 -8.38 -1.85
C LYS A 26 -13.39 -8.89 -0.93
N THR A 27 -12.30 -9.37 -1.53
CA THR A 27 -11.18 -9.98 -0.82
C THR A 27 -9.86 -9.32 -1.22
N LYS A 28 -8.84 -9.49 -0.37
CA LYS A 28 -7.49 -9.00 -0.65
C LYS A 28 -6.87 -9.78 -1.81
N GLU A 29 -7.18 -11.06 -1.92
CA GLU A 29 -6.70 -11.97 -2.95
C GLU A 29 -7.20 -11.55 -4.34
N GLU A 30 -8.49 -11.19 -4.47
CA GLU A 30 -9.04 -10.64 -5.71
C GLU A 30 -8.35 -9.33 -6.11
N LEU A 31 -8.09 -8.45 -5.15
CA LEU A 31 -7.39 -7.19 -5.40
C LEU A 31 -5.96 -7.41 -5.88
N ILE A 32 -5.23 -8.33 -5.27
CA ILE A 32 -3.87 -8.70 -5.68
C ILE A 32 -3.88 -9.21 -7.12
N SER A 33 -4.77 -10.16 -7.43
CA SER A 33 -4.87 -10.77 -8.75
C SER A 33 -5.12 -9.73 -9.85
N ILE A 34 -6.00 -8.76 -9.61
CA ILE A 34 -6.32 -7.73 -10.60
C ILE A 34 -5.19 -6.70 -10.73
N ALA A 35 -4.54 -6.35 -9.62
CA ALA A 35 -3.45 -5.38 -9.61
C ALA A 35 -2.20 -5.89 -10.35
N ASP A 36 -1.92 -7.20 -10.27
CA ASP A 36 -0.82 -7.84 -10.99
C ASP A 36 -0.99 -7.73 -12.52
N GLU A 37 -2.22 -7.69 -13.02
CA GLU A 37 -2.54 -7.65 -14.45
C GLU A 37 -2.82 -6.24 -14.99
N ASN A 38 -3.03 -5.25 -14.12
CA ASN A 38 -3.45 -3.91 -14.50
C ASN A 38 -2.58 -2.79 -13.88
N ALA A 39 -1.74 -2.18 -14.72
CA ALA A 39 -0.84 -1.11 -14.33
C ALA A 39 -1.53 0.17 -13.82
N GLU A 40 -2.77 0.44 -14.21
CA GLU A 40 -3.52 1.59 -13.70
C GLU A 40 -3.97 1.33 -12.26
N ILE A 41 -4.51 0.14 -12.00
CA ILE A 41 -4.91 -0.30 -10.66
C ILE A 41 -3.70 -0.34 -9.72
N HIS A 42 -2.54 -0.75 -10.24
CA HIS A 42 -1.27 -0.65 -9.53
C HIS A 42 -1.01 0.77 -9.00
N LEU A 43 -1.07 1.78 -9.87
CA LEU A 43 -0.81 3.17 -9.46
C LEU A 43 -1.83 3.65 -8.42
N ILE A 44 -3.09 3.30 -8.59
CA ILE A 44 -4.16 3.64 -7.63
C ILE A 44 -3.88 3.03 -6.25
N LEU A 45 -3.41 1.78 -6.18
CA LEU A 45 -3.08 1.12 -4.92
C LEU A 45 -1.89 1.76 -4.22
N VAL A 46 -0.83 2.08 -4.97
CA VAL A 46 0.33 2.78 -4.43
C VAL A 46 -0.07 4.16 -3.89
N GLU A 47 -0.89 4.89 -4.63
CA GLU A 47 -1.38 6.21 -4.22
C GLU A 47 -2.26 6.11 -2.98
N HIS A 48 -3.19 5.15 -2.95
CA HIS A 48 -4.07 4.91 -1.81
C HIS A 48 -3.26 4.58 -0.55
N PHE A 49 -2.32 3.65 -0.64
CA PHE A 49 -1.46 3.24 0.46
C PHE A 49 -0.66 4.42 1.03
N LYS A 50 -0.03 5.24 0.17
CA LYS A 50 0.74 6.41 0.59
C LYS A 50 -0.10 7.48 1.26
N ASN A 51 -1.26 7.78 0.69
CA ASN A 51 -2.07 8.93 1.11
C ASN A 51 -2.98 8.64 2.31
N ASN A 52 -3.45 7.40 2.45
CA ASN A 52 -4.49 7.06 3.43
C ASN A 52 -3.99 6.14 4.56
N CYS A 53 -2.94 5.36 4.33
CA CYS A 53 -2.48 4.38 5.31
C CYS A 53 -1.27 4.84 6.12
N TRP A 54 -0.73 6.06 5.92
CA TRP A 54 0.62 6.40 6.39
C TRP A 54 1.68 5.41 5.84
N GLY A 55 1.46 5.03 4.58
CA GLY A 55 2.26 4.04 3.87
C GLY A 55 3.46 4.64 3.16
N HIS A 56 4.54 3.89 3.13
CA HIS A 56 5.79 4.25 2.48
C HIS A 56 6.27 3.08 1.62
N THR A 57 6.80 3.39 0.44
CA THR A 57 7.36 2.37 -0.48
C THR A 57 8.89 2.39 -0.50
N GLU A 58 9.46 3.13 0.45
CA GLU A 58 10.88 3.44 0.61
C GLU A 58 11.09 3.88 2.07
N LEU A 59 12.23 3.53 2.65
CA LEU A 59 12.53 3.85 4.04
C LEU A 59 12.94 5.32 4.17
N LYS A 60 11.96 6.21 4.25
CA LYS A 60 12.16 7.67 4.37
C LYS A 60 11.96 8.22 5.78
N THR A 61 11.29 7.47 6.64
CA THR A 61 10.88 7.87 7.98
C THR A 61 11.09 6.67 8.93
N TYR A 62 10.95 6.90 10.23
CA TYR A 62 11.04 5.86 11.27
C TYR A 62 9.69 5.63 11.97
N ASP A 63 8.61 5.79 11.21
CA ASP A 63 7.23 5.63 11.65
C ASP A 63 6.27 5.44 10.46
N GLY A 64 5.30 4.55 10.62
CA GLY A 64 4.31 4.22 9.62
C GLY A 64 4.39 2.78 9.12
N TYR A 65 3.78 2.56 7.96
CA TYR A 65 3.74 1.25 7.31
C TYR A 65 4.63 1.29 6.07
N TYR A 66 5.38 0.23 5.82
CA TYR A 66 6.31 0.16 4.70
C TYR A 66 6.06 -1.07 3.88
N CYS A 67 6.14 -0.94 2.56
CA CYS A 67 6.29 -2.06 1.67
C CYS A 67 7.59 -1.91 0.89
N LEU A 68 8.62 -2.67 1.28
CA LEU A 68 9.99 -2.52 0.77
C LEU A 68 10.40 -3.77 0.00
N ASN A 69 11.23 -3.61 -1.03
CA ASN A 69 11.94 -4.73 -1.64
C ASN A 69 13.08 -5.16 -0.70
N ASP A 70 13.07 -6.40 -0.26
CA ASP A 70 14.07 -6.94 0.67
C ASP A 70 15.38 -7.21 -0.09
N TYR A 71 16.41 -6.42 0.19
CA TYR A 71 17.74 -6.65 -0.35
C TYR A 71 18.56 -7.45 0.68
N PRO A 72 19.22 -8.57 0.30
CA PRO A 72 19.57 -9.00 -1.07
C PRO A 72 18.58 -9.96 -1.75
N LYS A 73 17.45 -10.29 -1.14
CA LYS A 73 16.49 -11.27 -1.67
C LYS A 73 15.58 -10.65 -2.74
N ILE A 74 16.14 -10.46 -3.94
CA ILE A 74 15.38 -9.97 -5.10
C ILE A 74 14.08 -10.77 -5.26
N GLY A 75 12.96 -10.07 -5.38
CA GLY A 75 11.63 -10.68 -5.53
C GLY A 75 10.94 -11.03 -4.20
N THR A 76 11.57 -10.73 -3.05
CA THR A 76 10.91 -10.74 -1.75
C THR A 76 10.56 -9.31 -1.37
N TYR A 77 9.32 -9.08 -0.94
CA TYR A 77 8.85 -7.79 -0.46
C TYR A 77 8.47 -7.91 1.00
N THR A 78 8.97 -7.01 1.83
CA THR A 78 8.70 -7.02 3.28
C THR A 78 7.77 -5.88 3.62
N PHE A 79 6.64 -6.23 4.21
CA PHE A 79 5.83 -5.27 4.96
C PHE A 79 6.46 -5.03 6.31
N LEU A 80 6.69 -3.76 6.67
CA LEU A 80 7.14 -3.35 8.00
C LEU A 80 6.10 -2.43 8.63
N TYR A 81 5.82 -2.62 9.91
CA TYR A 81 5.07 -1.67 10.71
C TYR A 81 5.95 -1.14 11.83
N GLN A 82 6.03 0.19 11.92
CA GLN A 82 6.69 0.91 13.00
C GLN A 82 5.72 1.90 13.63
N GLU A 83 5.31 1.62 14.86
CA GLU A 83 4.56 2.59 15.66
C GLU A 83 5.45 3.80 15.99
N ARG A 84 4.85 5.00 15.98
CA ARG A 84 5.56 6.24 16.26
C ARG A 84 6.24 6.21 17.64
N GLY A 85 7.56 6.38 17.65
CA GLY A 85 8.37 6.37 18.88
C GLY A 85 8.72 4.97 19.39
N SER A 86 8.33 3.91 18.66
CA SER A 86 8.70 2.53 18.98
C SER A 86 9.99 2.13 18.24
N ILE A 87 10.82 1.33 18.93
CA ILE A 87 11.97 0.63 18.34
C ILE A 87 11.60 -0.76 17.80
N ARG A 88 10.37 -1.22 18.05
CA ARG A 88 9.89 -2.53 17.62
C ARG A 88 9.35 -2.44 16.20
N LEU A 89 9.77 -3.40 15.38
CA LEU A 89 9.32 -3.56 14.00
C LEU A 89 8.58 -4.88 13.89
N GLU A 90 7.31 -4.81 13.49
CA GLU A 90 6.61 -5.99 13.01
C GLU A 90 6.90 -6.15 11.52
N LYS A 91 7.22 -7.39 11.10
CA LYS A 91 7.59 -7.67 9.71
C LYS A 91 6.86 -8.88 9.15
N LYS A 92 6.53 -8.83 7.86
CA LYS A 92 5.97 -9.95 7.11
C LYS A 92 6.44 -9.93 5.67
N ASP A 93 6.87 -11.08 5.17
CA ASP A 93 7.41 -11.22 3.81
C ASP A 93 6.35 -11.71 2.82
N PHE A 94 6.47 -11.25 1.57
CA PHE A 94 5.57 -11.52 0.46
C PHE A 94 6.37 -11.80 -0.81
N SER A 95 5.81 -12.64 -1.69
CA SER A 95 6.38 -12.94 -3.01
C SER A 95 6.03 -11.91 -4.08
N SER A 96 5.13 -10.97 -3.79
CA SER A 96 4.78 -9.88 -4.71
C SER A 96 4.70 -8.54 -3.97
N TYR A 97 5.07 -7.49 -4.69
CA TYR A 97 4.99 -6.11 -4.20
C TYR A 97 3.55 -5.75 -3.82
N PHE A 98 2.59 -6.23 -4.59
CA PHE A 98 1.17 -5.95 -4.41
C PHE A 98 0.57 -6.62 -3.18
N ALA A 99 0.91 -7.88 -2.93
CA ALA A 99 0.48 -8.55 -1.71
C ALA A 99 0.99 -7.80 -0.47
N CYS A 100 2.21 -7.29 -0.55
CA CYS A 100 2.79 -6.45 0.50
C CYS A 100 2.07 -5.09 0.66
N LEU A 101 1.69 -4.41 -0.43
CA LEU A 101 0.87 -3.19 -0.36
C LEU A 101 -0.53 -3.45 0.22
N VAL A 102 -1.25 -4.45 -0.32
CA VAL A 102 -2.63 -4.79 0.06
C VAL A 102 -2.71 -5.29 1.50
N TYR A 103 -1.66 -5.93 2.01
CA TYR A 103 -1.58 -6.31 3.41
C TYR A 103 -1.71 -5.09 4.33
N GLY A 104 -1.06 -3.98 3.98
CA GLY A 104 -1.10 -2.72 4.73
C GLY A 104 -2.33 -1.84 4.51
N ILE A 105 -3.19 -2.20 3.55
CA ILE A 105 -4.45 -1.50 3.31
C ILE A 105 -5.55 -2.10 4.20
N TYR A 106 -6.34 -1.23 4.82
CA TYR A 106 -7.57 -1.60 5.52
C TYR A 106 -8.72 -1.75 4.50
N PHE A 107 -9.37 -2.91 4.51
CA PHE A 107 -10.54 -3.25 3.68
C PHE A 107 -11.83 -2.86 4.37
#